data_AF-A0A7S1JEG2-F1
#
_entry.id   AF-A0A7S1JEG2-F1
#
_cell.length_a   1.000
_cell.length_b   1.000
_cell.length_c   1.000
_cell.angle_alpha   90.00
_cell.angle_beta   90.00
_cell.angle_gamma   90.00
#
_symmetry.space_group_name_H-M   'P 1'
#
loop_
_entity.id
_entity.type
_entity.pdbx_description
1 polymer ?
#
loop_
_entity_poly.entity_id
_entity_poly.type
_entity_poly.pdbx_seq_one_letter_code
_entity_poly.pdbx_strand_id
1 'polypeptide(L)'
;MSAPLVAGAAVLVRQYFYDGWSPPARRNDAHHFEASAALVKAMIILSAKPMHGQGHGRQLTDAVPDGVQGWGLMQVDRVLRFADSPFALWVLNNGTLQHRQSWSKCFRVAGGQPLKAALVWIDAVAAVGTARSIVNDLDLSVDDGQALWKGNRKEGVGQWEADNIVETVSIPSPVPGHHRVDVYARHVPVAFRAGQPFALAITAADLAESDQCGVLPCVGCVHGRCRDGRCECSPGFHHVDCSLCDEDALCSGHGACTPTDLERCACDANFQGQRCDECKPGWYGPNCDFDCKCGGHGRCNYSSGVCSCDEGPETGYWSGRRCEHCSFNWHGEACKGQSHWCVNHEVLELRGEQEAVLEVTGSASYVTNMQCTWKIRPGRCKQLELTFEMVDTEQDFDFVYVTDKEKLDRRPGQNLVEMSGRPATPKTITLPEGRMAHVFFESDITNTARGFTARCKCLEWPVLSPRPGRRPSPRPGPRPIEVPSMGLGPPISVLPSRTGRYDYRATASPSPSPLLYGSPGLSPGPGVALAPSPSPSPSPSPAPTASVRLRLGLGPATG
;
A
#
# COMPACT_ATOMS: atom_id res chain seq x y z
N MET A 1 11.36 -4.27 -45.14
CA MET A 1 12.30 -5.37 -45.48
C MET A 1 13.18 -5.83 -44.31
N SER A 2 13.56 -4.97 -43.34
CA SER A 2 14.43 -5.35 -42.21
C SER A 2 13.77 -6.30 -41.20
N ALA A 3 12.53 -6.05 -40.79
CA ALA A 3 11.82 -6.87 -39.81
C ALA A 3 11.77 -8.39 -40.13
N PRO A 4 11.40 -8.83 -41.37
CA PRO A 4 11.42 -10.27 -41.68
C PRO A 4 12.82 -10.88 -41.69
N LEU A 5 13.89 -10.11 -41.96
CA LEU A 5 15.28 -10.61 -41.84
C LEU A 5 15.63 -10.90 -40.38
N VAL A 6 15.24 -10.01 -39.45
CA VAL A 6 15.42 -10.24 -38.01
C VAL A 6 14.57 -11.43 -37.54
N ALA A 7 13.36 -11.60 -38.06
CA ALA A 7 12.54 -12.76 -37.77
C ALA A 7 13.20 -14.09 -38.21
N GLY A 8 13.78 -14.13 -39.42
CA GLY A 8 14.54 -15.30 -39.87
C GLY A 8 15.75 -15.61 -39.00
N ALA A 9 16.50 -14.58 -38.60
CA ALA A 9 17.62 -14.73 -37.67
C ALA A 9 17.18 -15.22 -36.28
N ALA A 10 16.03 -14.74 -35.79
CA ALA A 10 15.44 -15.22 -34.53
C ALA A 10 15.11 -16.73 -34.59
N VAL A 11 14.66 -17.23 -35.74
CA VAL A 11 14.45 -18.67 -35.96
C VAL A 11 15.77 -19.43 -35.88
N LEU A 12 16.84 -18.94 -36.51
CA LEU A 12 18.17 -19.57 -36.43
C LEU A 12 18.70 -19.61 -35.00
N VAL A 13 18.53 -18.53 -34.22
CA VAL A 13 18.91 -18.50 -32.80
C VAL A 13 18.11 -19.53 -31.99
N ARG A 14 16.80 -19.64 -32.22
CA ARG A 14 15.97 -20.67 -31.56
C ARG A 14 16.42 -22.07 -31.93
N GLN A 15 16.64 -22.32 -33.21
CA GLN A 15 17.11 -23.61 -33.70
C GLN A 15 18.47 -23.98 -33.10
N TYR A 16 19.39 -23.02 -32.97
CA TYR A 16 20.70 -23.25 -32.37
C TYR A 16 20.62 -23.79 -30.92
N PHE A 17 19.71 -23.29 -30.10
CA PHE A 17 19.48 -23.85 -28.75
C PHE A 17 18.65 -25.14 -28.77
N TYR A 18 17.69 -25.24 -29.68
CA TYR A 18 16.88 -26.44 -29.86
C TYR A 18 17.71 -27.65 -30.33
N ASP A 19 18.76 -27.43 -31.11
CA ASP A 19 19.69 -28.47 -31.56
C ASP A 19 20.84 -28.69 -30.55
N GLY A 20 20.87 -27.97 -29.43
CA GLY A 20 21.80 -28.19 -28.33
C GLY A 20 23.25 -27.79 -28.62
N TRP A 21 23.47 -26.68 -29.34
CA TRP A 21 24.83 -26.21 -29.68
C TRP A 21 25.57 -25.52 -28.52
N SER A 22 24.90 -25.03 -27.48
CA SER A 22 25.47 -24.07 -26.52
C SER A 22 25.39 -24.47 -25.06
N PRO A 23 26.55 -24.39 -24.36
CA PRO A 23 27.74 -25.23 -24.58
C PRO A 23 27.34 -26.67 -24.94
N PRO A 24 28.12 -27.42 -25.75
CA PRO A 24 29.58 -27.38 -25.88
C PRO A 24 30.17 -26.90 -27.24
N ALA A 25 29.52 -25.95 -27.95
CA ALA A 25 29.95 -25.44 -29.28
C ALA A 25 29.98 -26.50 -30.39
N ARG A 26 29.22 -27.58 -30.17
CA ARG A 26 28.93 -28.67 -31.10
C ARG A 26 27.53 -29.16 -30.77
N ARG A 27 26.82 -29.69 -31.77
CA ARG A 27 25.49 -30.28 -31.54
C ARG A 27 25.56 -31.37 -30.47
N ASN A 28 24.71 -31.26 -29.45
CA ASN A 28 24.58 -32.27 -28.40
C ASN A 28 23.14 -32.29 -27.89
N ASP A 29 22.44 -33.39 -28.14
CA ASP A 29 21.04 -33.54 -27.74
C ASP A 29 20.83 -33.45 -26.22
N ALA A 30 21.85 -33.67 -25.39
CA ALA A 30 21.74 -33.46 -23.94
C ALA A 30 21.68 -31.99 -23.52
N HIS A 31 22.02 -31.05 -24.42
CA HIS A 31 22.09 -29.62 -24.15
C HIS A 31 20.99 -28.82 -24.89
N HIS A 32 20.01 -29.51 -25.47
CA HIS A 32 18.89 -28.82 -26.10
C HIS A 32 17.97 -28.17 -25.07
N PHE A 33 17.42 -27.01 -25.42
CA PHE A 33 16.32 -26.40 -24.69
C PHE A 33 15.55 -25.40 -25.55
N GLU A 34 14.31 -25.11 -25.16
CA GLU A 34 13.50 -24.07 -25.80
C GLU A 34 13.92 -22.68 -25.30
N ALA A 35 14.57 -21.92 -26.17
CA ALA A 35 14.94 -20.53 -25.86
C ALA A 35 13.69 -19.65 -25.66
N SER A 36 13.67 -18.92 -24.55
CA SER A 36 12.65 -17.93 -24.22
C SER A 36 12.71 -16.76 -25.21
N ALA A 37 11.61 -16.02 -25.35
CA ALA A 37 11.60 -14.81 -26.19
C ALA A 37 12.63 -13.78 -25.72
N ALA A 38 12.84 -13.69 -24.40
CA ALA A 38 13.87 -12.85 -23.81
C ALA A 38 15.28 -13.28 -24.22
N LEU A 39 15.61 -14.58 -24.16
CA LEU A 39 16.93 -15.07 -24.55
C LEU A 39 17.19 -14.84 -26.05
N VAL A 40 16.21 -15.11 -26.92
CA VAL A 40 16.34 -14.87 -28.36
C VAL A 40 16.64 -13.39 -28.63
N LYS A 41 15.92 -12.49 -27.96
CA LYS A 41 16.17 -11.04 -28.05
C LYS A 41 17.55 -10.65 -27.50
N ALA A 42 17.98 -11.22 -26.37
CA ALA A 42 19.30 -10.98 -25.79
C ALA A 42 20.42 -11.36 -26.76
N MET A 43 20.31 -12.53 -27.40
CA MET A 43 21.27 -12.99 -28.40
C MET A 43 21.34 -12.06 -29.62
N ILE A 44 20.20 -11.66 -30.17
CA ILE A 44 20.15 -10.74 -31.32
C ILE A 44 20.81 -9.40 -30.97
N ILE A 45 20.53 -8.86 -29.79
CA ILE A 45 21.11 -7.60 -29.30
C ILE A 45 22.62 -7.73 -29.08
N LEU A 46 23.06 -8.82 -28.44
CA LEU A 46 24.47 -9.07 -28.18
C LEU A 46 25.29 -9.28 -29.47
N SER A 47 24.63 -9.80 -30.51
CA SER A 47 25.20 -9.98 -31.85
C SER A 47 25.42 -8.67 -32.61
N ALA A 48 24.79 -7.58 -32.17
CA ALA A 48 24.78 -6.33 -32.91
C ALA A 48 26.18 -5.68 -32.92
N LYS A 49 26.50 -5.05 -34.06
CA LYS A 49 27.63 -4.14 -34.19
C LYS A 49 27.13 -2.70 -34.37
N PRO A 50 27.81 -1.70 -33.78
CA PRO A 50 27.52 -0.32 -34.10
C PRO A 50 27.64 -0.06 -35.61
N MET A 51 26.87 0.91 -36.08
CA MET A 51 26.86 1.34 -37.47
C MET A 51 27.62 2.66 -37.62
N HIS A 52 28.24 2.86 -38.78
CA HIS A 52 28.90 4.12 -39.15
C HIS A 52 28.19 4.75 -40.35
N GLY A 53 28.34 6.07 -40.49
CA GLY A 53 27.71 6.85 -41.56
C GLY A 53 26.63 7.78 -41.03
N GLN A 54 25.67 8.16 -41.87
CA GLN A 54 24.56 9.02 -41.48
C GLN A 54 23.23 8.26 -41.46
N GLY A 55 22.44 8.46 -40.41
CA GLY A 55 21.08 7.95 -40.26
C GLY A 55 20.16 9.06 -39.76
N HIS A 56 19.05 9.30 -40.45
CA HIS A 56 18.06 10.32 -40.08
C HIS A 56 18.67 11.72 -39.82
N GLY A 57 19.63 12.14 -40.65
CA GLY A 57 20.32 13.42 -40.50
C GLY A 57 21.32 13.51 -39.35
N ARG A 58 21.59 12.41 -38.64
CA ARG A 58 22.56 12.32 -37.54
C ARG A 58 23.73 11.41 -37.92
N GLN A 59 24.93 11.76 -37.48
CA GLN A 59 26.10 10.91 -37.62
C GLN A 59 25.98 9.74 -36.63
N LEU A 60 26.07 8.52 -37.14
CA LEU A 60 26.12 7.29 -36.35
C LEU A 60 27.55 7.09 -35.81
N THR A 61 27.65 6.65 -34.56
CA THR A 61 28.90 6.43 -33.83
C THR A 61 28.90 5.06 -33.16
N ASP A 62 30.02 4.68 -32.56
CA ASP A 62 30.13 3.45 -31.78
C ASP A 62 29.38 3.49 -30.45
N ALA A 63 28.82 4.64 -30.08
CA ALA A 63 28.06 4.81 -28.85
C ALA A 63 26.65 4.24 -29.01
N VAL A 64 26.46 3.00 -28.55
CA VAL A 64 25.16 2.34 -28.38
C VAL A 64 24.83 2.18 -26.89
N PRO A 65 23.55 2.22 -26.48
CA PRO A 65 22.36 2.37 -27.33
C PRO A 65 22.20 3.79 -27.89
N ASP A 66 21.55 3.89 -29.04
CA ASP A 66 21.22 5.17 -29.68
C ASP A 66 19.82 5.15 -30.31
N GLY A 67 19.13 6.29 -30.35
CA GLY A 67 17.76 6.39 -30.85
C GLY A 67 17.58 6.13 -32.35
N VAL A 68 18.66 6.15 -33.15
CA VAL A 68 18.62 5.91 -34.61
C VAL A 68 19.00 4.47 -34.94
N GLN A 69 20.05 3.93 -34.30
CA GLN A 69 20.56 2.59 -34.58
C GLN A 69 20.16 1.53 -33.54
N GLY A 70 19.52 1.92 -32.44
CA GLY A 70 19.27 1.04 -31.30
C GLY A 70 20.58 0.49 -30.77
N TRP A 71 20.68 -0.83 -30.73
CA TRP A 71 21.88 -1.59 -30.35
C TRP A 71 22.85 -1.84 -31.52
N GLY A 72 22.47 -1.45 -32.74
CA GLY A 72 23.27 -1.61 -33.95
C GLY A 72 22.73 -2.65 -34.93
N LEU A 73 23.55 -2.98 -35.92
CA LEU A 73 23.24 -3.94 -36.98
C LEU A 73 23.48 -5.38 -36.51
N MET A 74 22.43 -6.20 -36.53
CA MET A 74 22.46 -7.62 -36.18
C MET A 74 23.46 -8.41 -37.04
N GLN A 75 24.32 -9.21 -36.39
CA GLN A 75 25.24 -10.17 -37.02
C GLN A 75 25.37 -11.43 -36.15
N VAL A 76 24.47 -12.41 -36.36
CA VAL A 76 24.29 -13.56 -35.46
C VAL A 76 25.53 -14.45 -35.29
N ASP A 77 26.44 -14.48 -36.26
CA ASP A 77 27.74 -15.17 -36.18
C ASP A 77 28.64 -14.64 -35.05
N ARG A 78 28.40 -13.41 -34.59
CA ARG A 78 29.16 -12.78 -33.49
C ARG A 78 28.73 -13.24 -32.09
N VAL A 79 27.66 -14.05 -32.00
CA VAL A 79 27.12 -14.53 -30.71
C VAL A 79 26.86 -16.03 -30.71
N LEU A 80 26.53 -16.62 -31.87
CA LEU A 80 26.36 -18.07 -31.98
C LEU A 80 27.75 -18.72 -31.94
N ARG A 81 28.01 -19.50 -30.89
CA ARG A 81 29.31 -20.10 -30.65
C ARG A 81 29.45 -21.44 -31.37
N PHE A 82 30.46 -21.52 -32.22
CA PHE A 82 30.92 -22.75 -32.87
C PHE A 82 32.38 -23.04 -32.47
N ALA A 83 32.92 -24.18 -32.91
CA ALA A 83 34.23 -24.67 -32.49
C ALA A 83 35.39 -23.71 -32.85
N ASP A 84 35.25 -22.94 -33.93
CA ASP A 84 36.20 -21.96 -34.44
C ASP A 84 35.93 -20.53 -33.96
N SER A 85 34.88 -20.32 -33.16
CA SER A 85 34.55 -18.99 -32.65
C SER A 85 35.64 -18.48 -31.68
N PRO A 86 36.06 -17.20 -31.79
CA PRO A 86 37.11 -16.64 -30.94
C PRO A 86 36.63 -16.28 -29.52
N PHE A 87 35.37 -16.58 -29.20
CA PHE A 87 34.72 -16.28 -27.93
C PHE A 87 34.02 -17.52 -27.37
N ALA A 88 33.83 -17.52 -26.06
CA ALA A 88 32.91 -18.41 -25.38
C ALA A 88 31.56 -17.71 -25.15
N LEU A 89 30.51 -18.51 -25.00
CA LEU A 89 29.14 -18.06 -24.79
C LEU A 89 28.62 -18.75 -23.53
N TRP A 90 28.04 -17.97 -22.63
CA TRP A 90 27.28 -18.43 -21.48
C TRP A 90 25.87 -17.83 -21.51
N VAL A 91 24.86 -18.61 -21.16
CA VAL A 91 23.46 -18.17 -21.20
C VAL A 91 22.67 -18.65 -19.99
N LEU A 92 21.73 -17.81 -19.55
CA LEU A 92 20.65 -18.14 -18.63
C LEU A 92 19.32 -17.84 -19.32
N ASN A 93 18.50 -18.86 -19.50
CA ASN A 93 17.26 -18.75 -20.29
C ASN A 93 16.06 -18.22 -19.48
N ASN A 94 15.94 -18.67 -18.22
CA ASN A 94 14.78 -18.44 -17.34
C ASN A 94 15.23 -18.17 -15.90
N GLY A 95 16.03 -17.12 -15.69
CA GLY A 95 16.25 -16.59 -14.36
C GLY A 95 14.96 -15.99 -13.80
N THR A 96 14.79 -15.92 -12.48
CA THR A 96 13.63 -15.26 -11.86
C THR A 96 14.07 -14.54 -10.60
N LEU A 97 13.64 -13.29 -10.45
CA LEU A 97 13.94 -12.47 -9.27
C LEU A 97 12.68 -11.83 -8.69
N GLN A 98 12.57 -11.87 -7.38
CA GLN A 98 11.60 -11.10 -6.62
C GLN A 98 12.13 -9.69 -6.35
N HIS A 99 11.27 -8.80 -5.86
CA HIS A 99 11.64 -7.44 -5.48
C HIS A 99 12.88 -7.44 -4.56
N ARG A 100 13.89 -6.65 -4.93
CA ARG A 100 15.17 -6.45 -4.23
C ARG A 100 16.06 -7.69 -4.12
N GLN A 101 15.74 -8.74 -4.87
CA GLN A 101 16.60 -9.91 -4.95
C GLN A 101 17.72 -9.69 -5.98
N SER A 102 18.87 -10.32 -5.76
CA SER A 102 19.96 -10.38 -6.73
C SER A 102 20.22 -11.81 -7.19
N TRP A 103 20.58 -11.94 -8.46
CA TRP A 103 21.29 -13.09 -9.00
C TRP A 103 22.72 -12.66 -9.29
N SER A 104 23.70 -13.46 -8.87
CA SER A 104 25.12 -13.15 -9.04
C SER A 104 25.86 -14.39 -9.50
N LYS A 105 26.77 -14.23 -10.46
CA LYS A 105 27.65 -15.32 -10.91
C LYS A 105 29.02 -14.78 -11.25
N CYS A 106 30.03 -15.59 -10.97
CA CYS A 106 31.42 -15.25 -11.20
C CYS A 106 31.96 -15.99 -12.43
N PHE A 107 32.78 -15.29 -13.21
CA PHE A 107 33.39 -15.80 -14.43
C PHE A 107 34.88 -15.52 -14.47
N ARG A 108 35.65 -16.45 -15.00
CA ARG A 108 37.03 -16.24 -15.43
C ARG A 108 37.03 -15.79 -16.88
N VAL A 109 37.84 -14.78 -17.18
CA VAL A 109 37.95 -14.12 -18.49
C VAL A 109 39.43 -14.00 -18.84
N ALA A 110 39.83 -14.44 -20.04
CA ALA A 110 41.24 -14.43 -20.45
C ALA A 110 41.72 -13.09 -21.04
N GLY A 111 40.81 -12.16 -21.34
CA GLY A 111 41.11 -10.92 -22.07
C GLY A 111 41.34 -11.16 -23.58
N GLY A 112 41.60 -10.09 -24.33
CA GLY A 112 41.87 -10.17 -25.78
C GLY A 112 40.64 -10.25 -26.69
N GLN A 113 39.45 -10.42 -26.13
CA GLN A 113 38.17 -10.16 -26.81
C GLN A 113 37.28 -9.32 -25.87
N PRO A 114 36.37 -8.48 -26.41
CA PRO A 114 35.42 -7.75 -25.59
C PRO A 114 34.57 -8.69 -24.73
N LEU A 115 34.34 -8.31 -23.47
CA LEU A 115 33.30 -8.92 -22.67
C LEU A 115 32.00 -8.18 -22.94
N LYS A 116 30.99 -8.90 -23.41
CA LYS A 116 29.66 -8.35 -23.61
C LYS A 116 28.63 -9.15 -22.84
N ALA A 117 27.68 -8.47 -22.22
CA ALA A 117 26.54 -9.08 -21.55
C ALA A 117 25.25 -8.36 -21.97
N ALA A 118 24.18 -9.12 -22.17
CA ALA A 118 22.84 -8.60 -22.45
C ALA A 118 21.80 -9.27 -21.56
N LEU A 119 21.19 -8.46 -20.69
CA LEU A 119 20.04 -8.78 -19.86
C LEU A 119 18.77 -8.36 -20.60
N VAL A 120 17.79 -9.25 -20.69
CA VAL A 120 16.49 -8.95 -21.29
C VAL A 120 15.40 -9.62 -20.47
N TRP A 121 14.28 -8.92 -20.29
CA TRP A 121 13.06 -9.50 -19.74
C TRP A 121 11.84 -9.12 -20.58
N ILE A 122 10.79 -9.94 -20.44
CA ILE A 122 9.46 -9.61 -20.96
C ILE A 122 8.70 -9.03 -19.77
N ASP A 123 8.48 -7.73 -19.82
CA ASP A 123 7.89 -6.96 -18.71
C ASP A 123 6.37 -7.17 -18.62
N ALA A 124 5.81 -6.83 -17.46
CA ALA A 124 4.37 -6.73 -17.29
C ALA A 124 3.78 -5.62 -18.16
N VAL A 125 2.51 -5.76 -18.52
CA VAL A 125 1.82 -4.76 -19.34
C VAL A 125 1.58 -3.50 -18.52
N ALA A 126 2.13 -2.37 -18.96
CA ALA A 126 1.87 -1.07 -18.34
C ALA A 126 0.44 -0.59 -18.58
N ALA A 127 -0.08 0.21 -17.64
CA ALA A 127 -1.38 0.84 -17.78
C ALA A 127 -1.38 1.87 -18.94
N VAL A 128 -2.52 2.03 -19.61
CA VAL A 128 -2.64 2.97 -20.73
C VAL A 128 -2.51 4.41 -20.21
N GLY A 129 -1.68 5.21 -20.87
CA GLY A 129 -1.47 6.62 -20.53
C GLY A 129 -0.41 6.90 -19.47
N THR A 130 0.34 5.88 -19.01
CA THR A 130 1.47 6.11 -18.10
C THR A 130 2.61 6.87 -18.80
N ALA A 131 3.28 7.77 -18.06
CA ALA A 131 4.42 8.50 -18.58
C ALA A 131 5.65 7.60 -18.83
N ARG A 132 5.75 6.49 -18.08
CA ARG A 132 6.78 5.45 -18.24
C ARG A 132 6.09 4.10 -18.42
N SER A 133 6.51 3.34 -19.43
CA SER A 133 5.91 2.05 -19.79
C SER A 133 6.61 0.84 -19.16
N ILE A 134 7.72 1.05 -18.45
CA ILE A 134 8.38 0.00 -17.67
C ILE A 134 7.63 -0.20 -16.35
N VAL A 135 7.36 -1.46 -16.00
CA VAL A 135 6.68 -1.86 -14.76
C VAL A 135 7.68 -2.48 -13.80
N ASN A 136 8.39 -3.50 -14.25
CA ASN A 136 9.45 -4.15 -13.48
C ASN A 136 10.82 -3.68 -13.96
N ASP A 137 11.64 -3.24 -13.00
CA ASP A 137 12.96 -2.66 -13.20
C ASP A 137 14.04 -3.63 -12.70
N LEU A 138 14.85 -4.12 -13.64
CA LEU A 138 15.99 -5.01 -13.38
C LEU A 138 17.27 -4.33 -13.88
N ASP A 139 18.32 -4.43 -13.09
CA ASP A 139 19.63 -3.88 -13.40
C ASP A 139 20.65 -4.97 -13.71
N LEU A 140 21.50 -4.71 -14.69
CA LEU A 140 22.69 -5.48 -15.03
C LEU A 140 23.93 -4.72 -14.59
N SER A 141 24.87 -5.43 -13.97
CA SER A 141 26.23 -4.94 -13.81
C SER A 141 27.31 -5.99 -13.94
N VAL A 142 28.51 -5.54 -14.29
CA VAL A 142 29.73 -6.35 -14.33
C VAL A 142 30.82 -5.66 -13.50
N ASP A 143 31.27 -6.31 -12.45
CA ASP A 143 32.43 -5.90 -11.65
C ASP A 143 33.67 -6.65 -12.16
N ASP A 144 34.63 -5.91 -12.72
CA ASP A 144 35.91 -6.46 -13.21
C ASP A 144 37.06 -6.34 -12.17
N GLY A 145 36.75 -5.91 -10.95
CA GLY A 145 37.69 -5.63 -9.88
C GLY A 145 38.39 -4.27 -9.98
N GLN A 146 38.16 -3.49 -11.04
CA GLN A 146 38.65 -2.11 -11.20
C GLN A 146 37.50 -1.11 -11.30
N ALA A 147 36.41 -1.49 -11.96
CA ALA A 147 35.23 -0.69 -12.22
C ALA A 147 33.95 -1.54 -12.11
N LEU A 148 32.87 -0.90 -11.67
CA LEU A 148 31.52 -1.46 -11.75
C LEU A 148 30.85 -0.94 -13.03
N TRP A 149 30.75 -1.81 -14.04
CA TRP A 149 30.14 -1.51 -15.32
C TRP A 149 28.61 -1.70 -15.23
N LYS A 150 27.85 -0.62 -15.35
CA LYS A 150 26.39 -0.58 -15.21
C LYS A 150 25.72 -0.66 -16.59
N GLY A 151 24.56 -1.32 -16.64
CA GLY A 151 23.77 -1.49 -17.85
C GLY A 151 23.49 -0.19 -18.58
N ASN A 152 23.64 -0.22 -19.91
CA ASN A 152 23.33 0.88 -20.84
C ASN A 152 24.14 2.17 -20.66
N ARG A 153 25.10 2.21 -19.74
CA ARG A 153 25.97 3.36 -19.53
C ARG A 153 27.10 3.42 -20.57
N LYS A 154 27.33 4.62 -21.11
CA LYS A 154 28.49 4.90 -21.98
C LYS A 154 29.75 4.71 -21.15
N GLU A 155 30.69 3.93 -21.66
CA GLU A 155 31.91 3.51 -20.94
C GLU A 155 31.64 2.70 -19.66
N GLY A 156 30.40 2.24 -19.44
CA GLY A 156 30.00 1.43 -18.29
C GLY A 156 29.91 2.15 -16.96
N VAL A 157 30.32 3.42 -16.83
CA VAL A 157 30.37 4.12 -15.55
C VAL A 157 29.29 5.20 -15.47
N GLY A 158 28.67 5.37 -14.29
CA GLY A 158 27.73 6.47 -14.03
C GLY A 158 26.58 6.13 -13.09
N GLN A 159 25.50 6.92 -13.17
CA GLN A 159 24.25 6.67 -12.46
C GLN A 159 23.51 5.49 -13.08
N TRP A 160 22.76 4.75 -12.28
CA TRP A 160 21.93 3.69 -12.82
C TRP A 160 20.80 4.25 -13.68
N GLU A 161 20.44 3.54 -14.75
CA GLU A 161 19.27 3.87 -15.57
C GLU A 161 18.10 2.97 -15.18
N ALA A 162 16.89 3.33 -15.59
CA ALA A 162 15.65 2.71 -15.09
C ALA A 162 14.55 2.61 -16.17
N ASP A 163 14.91 2.81 -17.45
CA ASP A 163 13.94 3.12 -18.52
C ASP A 163 13.75 1.98 -19.53
N ASN A 164 14.56 0.92 -19.48
CA ASN A 164 14.64 -0.07 -20.54
C ASN A 164 14.48 -1.50 -20.04
N ILE A 165 13.72 -2.32 -20.77
CA ILE A 165 13.60 -3.78 -20.54
C ILE A 165 14.77 -4.60 -21.10
N VAL A 166 15.83 -3.89 -21.49
CA VAL A 166 17.07 -4.43 -22.04
C VAL A 166 18.19 -3.65 -21.39
N GLU A 167 19.11 -4.36 -20.77
CA GLU A 167 20.36 -3.79 -20.29
C GLU A 167 21.55 -4.49 -20.92
N THR A 168 22.53 -3.72 -21.41
CA THR A 168 23.77 -4.30 -21.92
C THR A 168 24.99 -3.68 -21.27
N VAL A 169 26.01 -4.50 -21.09
CA VAL A 169 27.35 -4.08 -20.69
C VAL A 169 28.31 -4.55 -21.78
N SER A 170 29.20 -3.65 -22.22
CA SER A 170 30.24 -3.96 -23.20
C SER A 170 31.57 -3.38 -22.71
N ILE A 171 32.48 -4.26 -22.29
CA ILE A 171 33.84 -3.94 -21.87
C ILE A 171 34.75 -4.20 -23.07
N PRO A 172 35.28 -3.17 -23.76
CA PRO A 172 36.04 -3.37 -25.00
C PRO A 172 37.33 -4.18 -24.79
N SER A 173 38.00 -3.96 -23.66
CA SER A 173 39.27 -4.59 -23.30
C SER A 173 39.18 -5.09 -21.85
N PRO A 174 38.51 -6.22 -21.59
CA PRO A 174 38.36 -6.73 -20.23
C PRO A 174 39.71 -7.17 -19.67
N VAL A 175 39.92 -6.89 -18.39
CA VAL A 175 41.14 -7.29 -17.68
C VAL A 175 41.15 -8.83 -17.58
N PRO A 176 42.26 -9.53 -17.87
CA PRO A 176 42.33 -10.95 -17.61
C PRO A 176 42.15 -11.24 -16.11
N GLY A 177 41.21 -12.09 -15.72
CA GLY A 177 40.91 -12.37 -14.32
C GLY A 177 39.48 -12.80 -14.05
N HIS A 178 38.99 -12.51 -12.83
CA HIS A 178 37.63 -12.81 -12.42
C HIS A 178 36.73 -11.60 -12.62
N HIS A 179 35.52 -11.82 -13.10
CA HIS A 179 34.48 -10.81 -13.27
C HIS A 179 33.21 -11.32 -12.61
N ARG A 180 32.56 -10.50 -11.80
CA ARG A 180 31.24 -10.81 -11.25
C ARG A 180 30.18 -10.15 -12.11
N VAL A 181 29.19 -10.93 -12.52
CA VAL A 181 28.00 -10.42 -13.22
C VAL A 181 26.82 -10.52 -12.28
N ASP A 182 26.14 -9.40 -12.10
CA ASP A 182 25.02 -9.25 -11.20
C ASP A 182 23.77 -8.82 -11.97
N VAL A 183 22.64 -9.43 -11.66
CA VAL A 183 21.31 -9.00 -12.05
C VAL A 183 20.53 -8.65 -10.78
N TYR A 184 20.09 -7.41 -10.65
CA TYR A 184 19.41 -6.92 -9.46
C TYR A 184 17.98 -6.50 -9.77
N ALA A 185 17.01 -7.02 -9.05
CA ALA A 185 15.61 -6.66 -9.21
C ALA A 185 15.28 -5.39 -8.41
N ARG A 186 15.66 -4.23 -8.94
CA ARG A 186 15.50 -2.93 -8.25
C ARG A 186 14.08 -2.71 -7.76
N HIS A 187 13.11 -2.85 -8.66
CA HIS A 187 11.71 -2.64 -8.34
C HIS A 187 10.84 -3.61 -9.14
N VAL A 188 10.15 -4.54 -8.46
CA VAL A 188 9.32 -5.56 -9.10
C VAL A 188 7.94 -5.56 -8.43
N PRO A 189 7.09 -4.56 -8.74
CA PRO A 189 5.76 -4.44 -8.16
C PRO A 189 4.80 -5.52 -8.69
N VAL A 190 5.09 -6.09 -9.87
CA VAL A 190 4.27 -7.15 -10.48
C VAL A 190 5.12 -8.42 -10.65
N ALA A 191 4.97 -9.36 -9.72
CA ALA A 191 5.62 -10.66 -9.81
C ALA A 191 4.78 -11.66 -10.61
N PHE A 192 5.38 -12.36 -11.57
CA PHE A 192 4.77 -13.53 -12.20
C PHE A 192 5.09 -14.78 -11.36
N ARG A 193 4.10 -15.42 -10.72
CA ARG A 193 4.25 -16.61 -9.84
C ARG A 193 5.40 -16.56 -8.81
N ALA A 194 6.65 -16.62 -9.26
CA ALA A 194 7.89 -16.61 -8.47
C ALA A 194 8.74 -15.32 -8.61
N GLY A 195 8.38 -14.35 -9.45
CA GLY A 195 9.13 -13.09 -9.66
C GLY A 195 9.06 -12.59 -11.10
N GLN A 196 9.91 -11.64 -11.49
CA GLN A 196 10.10 -11.27 -12.91
C GLN A 196 11.09 -12.26 -13.57
N PRO A 197 10.67 -13.01 -14.61
CA PRO A 197 11.59 -13.83 -15.37
C PRO A 197 12.51 -12.99 -16.25
N PHE A 198 13.76 -13.41 -16.41
CA PHE A 198 14.73 -12.75 -17.28
C PHE A 198 15.64 -13.76 -17.97
N ALA A 199 16.28 -13.32 -19.05
CA ALA A 199 17.34 -14.03 -19.73
C ALA A 199 18.61 -13.19 -19.75
N LEU A 200 19.76 -13.86 -19.68
CA LEU A 200 21.08 -13.24 -19.73
C LEU A 200 21.96 -14.02 -20.71
N ALA A 201 22.66 -13.31 -21.58
CA ALA A 201 23.68 -13.88 -22.46
C ALA A 201 24.99 -13.12 -22.28
N ILE A 202 26.10 -13.85 -22.20
CA ILE A 202 27.44 -13.30 -21.97
C ILE A 202 28.41 -13.92 -22.96
N THR A 203 29.22 -13.08 -23.61
CA THR A 203 30.33 -13.50 -24.47
C THR A 203 31.63 -12.86 -24.02
N ALA A 204 32.71 -13.65 -23.94
CA ALA A 204 34.07 -13.17 -23.72
C ALA A 204 35.10 -14.22 -24.18
N ALA A 205 36.38 -13.87 -24.20
CA ALA A 205 37.46 -14.84 -24.42
C ALA A 205 37.60 -15.80 -23.23
N ASP A 206 37.59 -17.11 -23.50
CA ASP A 206 37.71 -18.20 -22.52
C ASP A 206 36.80 -18.03 -21.29
N LEU A 207 35.56 -17.58 -21.53
CA LEU A 207 34.55 -17.40 -20.49
C LEU A 207 34.22 -18.74 -19.83
N ALA A 208 34.51 -18.85 -18.54
CA ALA A 208 34.19 -20.02 -17.73
C ALA A 208 33.65 -19.59 -16.37
N GLU A 209 32.68 -20.32 -15.82
CA GLU A 209 32.24 -20.09 -14.45
C GLU A 209 33.40 -20.29 -13.46
N SER A 210 33.40 -19.50 -12.39
CA SER A 210 34.38 -19.55 -11.32
C SER A 210 33.69 -19.35 -9.97
N ASP A 211 34.32 -19.79 -8.89
CA ASP A 211 33.86 -19.52 -7.51
C ASP A 211 34.76 -18.47 -6.82
N GLN A 212 35.70 -17.87 -7.55
CA GLN A 212 36.78 -17.04 -6.99
C GLN A 212 36.49 -15.54 -7.01
N CYS A 213 35.23 -15.09 -7.08
CA CYS A 213 34.93 -13.65 -7.02
C CYS A 213 35.02 -13.07 -5.60
N GLY A 214 35.23 -13.90 -4.57
CA GLY A 214 35.47 -13.44 -3.20
C GLY A 214 36.72 -12.56 -3.04
N VAL A 215 37.65 -12.65 -4.00
CA VAL A 215 38.90 -11.85 -4.02
C VAL A 215 38.73 -10.49 -4.69
N LEU A 216 37.60 -10.23 -5.36
CA LEU A 216 37.37 -8.96 -6.02
C LEU A 216 37.15 -7.86 -4.97
N PRO A 217 37.76 -6.67 -5.12
CA PRO A 217 37.40 -5.53 -4.30
C PRO A 217 35.97 -5.09 -4.64
N CYS A 218 35.19 -4.67 -3.64
CA CYS A 218 33.86 -4.11 -3.92
C CYS A 218 33.98 -2.69 -4.46
N VAL A 219 34.02 -2.55 -5.78
CA VAL A 219 34.08 -1.24 -6.43
C VAL A 219 32.72 -0.55 -6.31
N GLY A 220 32.70 0.69 -5.83
CA GLY A 220 31.48 1.48 -5.72
C GLY A 220 30.60 1.20 -4.49
N CYS A 221 31.07 0.40 -3.52
CA CYS A 221 30.36 0.13 -2.28
C CYS A 221 30.30 1.39 -1.39
N VAL A 222 29.20 2.15 -1.45
CA VAL A 222 29.09 3.46 -0.78
C VAL A 222 28.58 3.31 0.65
N HIS A 223 27.33 2.86 0.82
CA HIS A 223 26.66 2.75 2.13
C HIS A 223 26.68 1.32 2.68
N GLY A 224 27.82 0.64 2.55
CA GLY A 224 27.94 -0.75 2.94
C GLY A 224 29.36 -1.14 3.33
N ARG A 225 29.53 -2.41 3.67
CA ARG A 225 30.84 -3.01 3.92
C ARG A 225 31.09 -4.12 2.91
N CYS A 226 32.29 -4.14 2.35
CA CYS A 226 32.70 -5.19 1.44
C CYS A 226 32.94 -6.50 2.20
N ARG A 227 32.28 -7.59 1.80
CA ARG A 227 32.53 -8.95 2.27
C ARG A 227 32.47 -9.93 1.10
N ASP A 228 33.53 -10.72 0.95
CA ASP A 228 33.66 -11.73 -0.13
C ASP A 228 33.32 -11.15 -1.52
N GLY A 229 33.85 -9.96 -1.79
CA GLY A 229 33.62 -9.21 -3.02
C GLY A 229 32.22 -8.61 -3.17
N ARG A 230 31.26 -8.86 -2.28
CA ARG A 230 29.92 -8.27 -2.32
C ARG A 230 29.77 -7.11 -1.32
N CYS A 231 29.04 -6.07 -1.70
CA CYS A 231 28.70 -4.99 -0.79
C CYS A 231 27.53 -5.40 0.10
N GLU A 232 27.74 -5.50 1.42
CA GLU A 232 26.69 -5.68 2.42
C GLU A 232 26.14 -4.32 2.84
N CYS A 233 24.90 -4.00 2.46
CA CYS A 233 24.31 -2.69 2.70
C CYS A 233 23.98 -2.42 4.17
N SER A 234 24.20 -1.18 4.58
CA SER A 234 23.69 -0.66 5.85
C SER A 234 22.16 -0.54 5.80
N PRO A 235 21.46 -0.55 6.95
CA PRO A 235 20.00 -0.39 6.99
C PRO A 235 19.55 0.88 6.24
N GLY A 236 18.48 0.77 5.44
CA GLY A 236 17.96 1.87 4.62
C GLY A 236 18.61 2.01 3.24
N PHE A 237 19.59 1.17 2.91
CA PHE A 237 20.24 1.14 1.60
C PHE A 237 20.12 -0.23 0.95
N HIS A 238 20.06 -0.25 -0.38
CA HIS A 238 19.95 -1.45 -1.18
C HIS A 238 20.67 -1.26 -2.54
N HIS A 239 20.54 -2.25 -3.43
CA HIS A 239 21.33 -2.42 -4.67
C HIS A 239 22.68 -3.12 -4.46
N VAL A 240 23.34 -3.57 -5.53
CA VAL A 240 24.59 -4.33 -5.51
C VAL A 240 25.78 -3.51 -4.99
N ASP A 241 25.70 -2.19 -5.09
CA ASP A 241 26.71 -1.22 -4.66
C ASP A 241 26.25 -0.36 -3.45
N CYS A 242 25.06 -0.66 -2.91
CA CYS A 242 24.44 0.10 -1.81
C CYS A 242 24.31 1.60 -2.10
N SER A 243 24.16 1.97 -3.36
CA SER A 243 24.00 3.36 -3.79
C SER A 243 22.55 3.86 -3.76
N LEU A 244 21.57 2.95 -3.71
CA LEU A 244 20.16 3.31 -3.69
C LEU A 244 19.61 3.26 -2.26
N CYS A 245 18.83 4.27 -1.92
CA CYS A 245 18.11 4.29 -0.68
C CYS A 245 16.77 3.56 -0.80
N ASP A 246 16.33 3.01 0.31
CA ASP A 246 14.99 2.47 0.47
C ASP A 246 14.07 3.55 1.05
N GLU A 247 13.29 4.22 0.21
CA GLU A 247 12.40 5.32 0.62
C GLU A 247 11.34 4.86 1.63
N ASP A 248 10.84 3.63 1.50
CA ASP A 248 9.85 3.09 2.44
C ASP A 248 10.47 2.89 3.83
N ALA A 249 11.68 2.33 3.90
CA ALA A 249 12.36 2.12 5.17
C ALA A 249 12.94 3.41 5.74
N LEU A 250 13.54 4.27 4.91
CA LEU A 250 14.29 5.45 5.34
C LEU A 250 13.39 6.67 5.53
N CYS A 251 12.50 6.93 4.57
CA CYS A 251 11.63 8.10 4.50
C CYS A 251 10.18 7.78 4.89
N SER A 252 9.95 6.62 5.51
CA SER A 252 8.63 6.17 5.96
C SER A 252 7.58 6.07 4.83
N GLY A 253 8.03 6.01 3.57
CA GLY A 253 7.14 6.06 2.40
C GLY A 253 6.49 7.44 2.16
N HIS A 254 7.03 8.50 2.76
CA HIS A 254 6.46 9.86 2.76
C HIS A 254 7.45 10.93 2.27
N GLY A 255 8.41 10.52 1.45
CA GLY A 255 9.38 11.41 0.85
C GLY A 255 10.42 10.65 0.03
N ALA A 256 11.23 11.41 -0.69
CA ALA A 256 12.33 10.89 -1.49
C ALA A 256 13.67 11.14 -0.81
N CYS A 257 14.64 10.25 -0.97
CA CYS A 257 15.95 10.49 -0.39
C CYS A 257 16.68 11.60 -1.14
N THR A 258 17.43 12.44 -0.42
CA THR A 258 18.20 13.48 -1.10
C THR A 258 19.52 12.91 -1.65
N PRO A 259 19.94 13.27 -2.88
CA PRO A 259 21.18 12.73 -3.48
C PRO A 259 22.46 13.08 -2.72
N THR A 260 22.43 14.12 -1.88
CA THR A 260 23.59 14.66 -1.15
C THR A 260 23.65 14.23 0.31
N ASP A 261 22.50 13.89 0.90
CA ASP A 261 22.38 13.50 2.30
C ASP A 261 21.35 12.39 2.40
N LEU A 262 21.82 11.16 2.16
CA LEU A 262 20.97 9.97 2.19
C LEU A 262 20.59 9.55 3.62
N GLU A 263 20.92 10.36 4.63
CA GLU A 263 20.33 10.26 5.98
C GLU A 263 19.14 11.22 6.17
N ARG A 264 18.83 12.03 5.15
CA ARG A 264 17.74 13.01 5.17
C ARG A 264 16.83 12.87 3.94
N CYS A 265 15.54 12.88 4.21
CA CYS A 265 14.51 12.79 3.20
C CYS A 265 13.98 14.17 2.80
N ALA A 266 13.72 14.34 1.51
CA ALA A 266 12.87 15.40 0.98
C ALA A 266 11.41 14.95 1.14
N CYS A 267 10.76 15.45 2.20
CA CYS A 267 9.42 15.02 2.56
C CYS A 267 8.33 15.55 1.64
N ASP A 268 7.32 14.71 1.45
CA ASP A 268 6.09 15.04 0.73
C ASP A 268 5.32 16.16 1.44
N ALA A 269 4.35 16.74 0.74
CA ALA A 269 3.72 18.03 1.03
C ALA A 269 3.53 18.36 2.52
N ASN A 270 2.83 17.51 3.27
CA ASN A 270 2.45 17.77 4.66
C ASN A 270 3.34 17.02 5.68
N PHE A 271 4.39 16.36 5.23
CA PHE A 271 5.34 15.64 6.08
C PHE A 271 6.58 16.45 6.37
N GLN A 272 7.19 16.19 7.52
CA GLN A 272 8.43 16.80 7.99
C GLN A 272 9.23 15.82 8.82
N GLY A 273 10.38 16.27 9.33
CA GLY A 273 11.35 15.44 10.03
C GLY A 273 12.47 15.00 9.09
N GLN A 274 13.50 14.35 9.64
CA GLN A 274 14.59 13.83 8.81
C GLN A 274 14.15 12.61 7.99
N ARG A 275 13.14 11.88 8.47
CA ARG A 275 12.63 10.62 7.89
C ARG A 275 11.17 10.70 7.48
N CYS A 276 10.62 11.90 7.38
CA CYS A 276 9.23 12.16 6.98
C CYS A 276 8.20 11.40 7.82
N ASP A 277 8.52 11.22 9.09
CA ASP A 277 7.75 10.50 10.10
C ASP A 277 6.86 11.41 10.95
N GLU A 278 6.89 12.72 10.69
CA GLU A 278 6.11 13.72 11.40
C GLU A 278 5.24 14.55 10.44
N CYS A 279 4.08 15.03 10.90
CA CYS A 279 3.29 16.00 10.15
C CYS A 279 3.79 17.43 10.38
N LYS A 280 3.73 18.25 9.32
CA LYS A 280 3.96 19.70 9.41
C LYS A 280 2.96 20.34 10.38
N PRO A 281 3.31 21.45 11.05
CA PRO A 281 2.39 22.18 11.92
C PRO A 281 1.05 22.46 11.24
N GLY A 282 -0.04 22.10 11.92
CA GLY A 282 -1.39 22.25 11.40
C GLY A 282 -1.91 21.05 10.60
N TRP A 283 -1.11 19.99 10.43
CA TRP A 283 -1.53 18.74 9.79
C TRP A 283 -1.39 17.57 10.76
N TYR A 284 -2.23 16.55 10.60
CA TYR A 284 -2.21 15.35 11.45
C TYR A 284 -2.83 14.13 10.75
N GLY A 285 -2.75 12.98 11.43
CA GLY A 285 -3.21 11.69 10.94
C GLY A 285 -2.08 10.85 10.35
N PRO A 286 -2.30 9.55 10.09
CA PRO A 286 -1.26 8.63 9.60
C PRO A 286 -0.65 9.05 8.26
N ASN A 287 -1.38 9.84 7.46
CA ASN A 287 -0.94 10.35 6.17
C ASN A 287 -0.78 11.89 6.12
N CYS A 288 -0.90 12.58 7.26
CA CYS A 288 -0.88 14.05 7.31
C CYS A 288 -1.87 14.77 6.37
N ASP A 289 -3.00 14.12 6.05
CA ASP A 289 -4.03 14.64 5.14
C ASP A 289 -5.07 15.54 5.83
N PHE A 290 -5.08 15.60 7.16
CA PHE A 290 -6.10 16.33 7.92
C PHE A 290 -5.55 17.64 8.45
N ASP A 291 -6.26 18.74 8.13
CA ASP A 291 -5.95 20.05 8.69
C ASP A 291 -6.51 20.22 10.10
N CYS A 292 -5.70 20.75 11.01
CA CYS A 292 -5.99 20.95 12.43
C CYS A 292 -6.88 22.19 12.66
N LYS A 293 -7.95 22.31 11.84
CA LYS A 293 -8.94 23.39 11.90
C LYS A 293 -10.22 23.00 12.63
N CYS A 294 -10.48 21.69 12.82
CA CYS A 294 -11.70 21.18 13.46
C CYS A 294 -12.98 21.79 12.88
N GLY A 295 -13.06 21.88 11.55
CA GLY A 295 -14.22 22.43 10.86
C GLY A 295 -14.47 23.93 11.12
N GLY A 296 -13.63 24.61 11.92
CA GLY A 296 -13.90 25.94 12.45
C GLY A 296 -14.82 25.95 13.67
N HIS A 297 -15.13 24.78 14.24
CA HIS A 297 -16.14 24.58 15.30
C HIS A 297 -15.56 23.85 16.52
N GLY A 298 -14.28 24.07 16.80
CA GLY A 298 -13.60 23.45 17.94
C GLY A 298 -12.14 23.86 18.06
N ARG A 299 -11.49 23.36 19.11
CA ARG A 299 -10.07 23.57 19.39
C ARG A 299 -9.28 22.31 19.06
N CYS A 300 -8.25 22.43 18.23
CA CYS A 300 -7.38 21.33 17.85
C CYS A 300 -6.18 21.21 18.79
N ASN A 301 -5.84 19.99 19.21
CA ASN A 301 -4.54 19.73 19.82
C ASN A 301 -3.50 19.51 18.72
N TYR A 302 -2.54 20.43 18.57
CA TYR A 302 -1.54 20.39 17.51
C TYR A 302 -0.53 19.23 17.59
N SER A 303 -0.38 18.57 18.75
CA SER A 303 0.54 17.43 18.90
C SER A 303 -0.13 16.08 18.64
N SER A 304 -1.44 15.95 18.88
CA SER A 304 -2.19 14.71 18.64
C SER A 304 -3.15 14.77 17.46
N GLY A 305 -3.45 15.96 16.95
CA GLY A 305 -4.45 16.20 15.92
C GLY A 305 -5.90 16.05 16.37
N VAL A 306 -6.15 15.76 17.65
CA VAL A 306 -7.51 15.51 18.16
C VAL A 306 -8.25 16.84 18.35
N CYS A 307 -9.46 16.91 17.79
CA CYS A 307 -10.36 18.04 17.95
C CYS A 307 -11.23 17.92 19.20
N SER A 308 -11.26 19.00 19.98
CA SER A 308 -12.25 19.22 21.04
C SER A 308 -13.33 20.15 20.50
N CYS A 309 -14.50 19.59 20.18
CA CYS A 309 -15.59 20.32 19.55
C CYS A 309 -16.29 21.30 20.50
N ASP A 310 -16.81 22.36 19.92
CA ASP A 310 -17.56 23.36 20.66
C ASP A 310 -18.93 22.81 21.06
N GLU A 311 -19.31 23.06 22.31
CA GLU A 311 -20.60 22.67 22.88
C GLU A 311 -21.21 23.85 23.64
N GLY A 312 -22.11 24.59 22.98
CA GLY A 312 -22.79 25.69 23.62
C GLY A 312 -23.78 26.44 22.74
N PRO A 313 -24.67 27.24 23.34
CA PRO A 313 -25.71 27.98 22.61
C PRO A 313 -25.15 29.02 21.63
N GLU A 314 -23.98 29.61 21.92
CA GLU A 314 -23.35 30.62 21.05
C GLU A 314 -22.51 30.02 19.92
N THR A 315 -21.83 28.92 20.20
CA THR A 315 -20.89 28.27 19.26
C THR A 315 -21.53 27.13 18.46
N GLY A 316 -22.68 26.62 18.91
CA GLY A 316 -23.29 25.39 18.41
C GLY A 316 -22.85 24.17 19.21
N TYR A 317 -23.56 23.06 19.02
CA TYR A 317 -23.26 21.77 19.62
C TYR A 317 -22.72 20.83 18.55
N TRP A 318 -21.40 20.72 18.46
CA TRP A 318 -20.70 20.02 17.39
C TRP A 318 -20.08 18.71 17.87
N SER A 319 -20.03 17.72 16.98
CA SER A 319 -19.41 16.42 17.21
C SER A 319 -18.72 15.90 15.94
N GLY A 320 -18.03 14.76 16.08
CA GLY A 320 -17.22 14.17 15.02
C GLY A 320 -15.72 14.38 15.26
N ARG A 321 -14.87 13.77 14.43
CA ARG A 321 -13.41 13.83 14.63
C ARG A 321 -12.82 15.19 14.23
N ARG A 322 -13.54 15.95 13.41
CA ARG A 322 -13.22 17.28 12.90
C ARG A 322 -14.33 18.28 13.25
N CYS A 323 -15.22 17.98 14.18
CA CYS A 323 -16.37 18.83 14.51
C CYS A 323 -17.23 19.17 13.29
N GLU A 324 -17.38 18.19 12.42
CA GLU A 324 -17.98 18.31 11.09
C GLU A 324 -19.51 18.15 11.10
N HIS A 325 -20.08 17.73 12.23
CA HIS A 325 -21.48 17.32 12.37
C HIS A 325 -22.07 17.85 13.67
N CYS A 326 -23.40 17.88 13.76
CA CYS A 326 -24.04 18.26 15.02
C CYS A 326 -23.90 17.15 16.05
N SER A 327 -23.87 17.51 17.33
CA SER A 327 -24.01 16.55 18.43
C SER A 327 -25.40 15.94 18.43
N PHE A 328 -25.53 14.78 19.08
CA PHE A 328 -26.81 14.07 19.20
C PHE A 328 -27.95 15.00 19.65
N ASN A 329 -29.09 14.95 18.96
CA ASN A 329 -30.27 15.81 19.14
C ASN A 329 -30.10 17.30 18.83
N TRP A 330 -29.05 17.68 18.09
CA TRP A 330 -28.88 19.02 17.55
C TRP A 330 -28.91 19.01 16.02
N HIS A 331 -29.37 20.11 15.43
CA HIS A 331 -29.51 20.25 13.98
C HIS A 331 -29.36 21.68 13.46
N GLY A 332 -29.38 21.78 12.13
CA GLY A 332 -29.21 23.02 11.38
C GLY A 332 -27.74 23.33 11.09
N GLU A 333 -27.48 24.28 10.20
CA GLU A 333 -26.13 24.60 9.73
C GLU A 333 -25.17 25.07 10.84
N ALA A 334 -25.71 25.59 11.95
CA ALA A 334 -24.93 26.01 13.11
C ALA A 334 -25.06 25.07 14.32
N CYS A 335 -25.78 23.94 14.19
CA CYS A 335 -26.03 22.99 15.28
C CYS A 335 -26.61 23.62 16.56
N LYS A 336 -27.58 24.52 16.38
CA LYS A 336 -28.27 25.25 17.47
C LYS A 336 -29.75 24.89 17.62
N GLY A 337 -30.35 24.22 16.63
CA GLY A 337 -31.73 23.73 16.74
C GLY A 337 -31.76 22.39 17.47
N GLN A 338 -32.83 22.10 18.21
CA GLN A 338 -33.04 20.78 18.79
C GLN A 338 -33.76 19.88 17.79
N SER A 339 -33.27 18.65 17.61
CA SER A 339 -33.93 17.62 16.82
C SER A 339 -34.01 16.30 17.58
N HIS A 340 -34.89 15.44 17.11
CA HIS A 340 -35.15 14.11 17.61
C HIS A 340 -34.46 13.12 16.68
N TRP A 341 -33.22 12.77 17.01
CA TRP A 341 -32.42 11.84 16.22
C TRP A 341 -32.94 10.42 16.39
N CYS A 342 -32.59 9.54 15.45
CA CYS A 342 -32.94 8.15 15.62
C CYS A 342 -32.31 7.55 16.89
N VAL A 343 -33.19 7.18 17.82
CA VAL A 343 -32.94 6.25 18.91
C VAL A 343 -33.96 5.12 18.80
N ASN A 344 -33.56 3.88 19.12
CA ASN A 344 -34.47 2.73 19.09
C ASN A 344 -35.75 3.04 19.90
N HIS A 345 -36.86 3.26 19.17
CA HIS A 345 -38.19 3.57 19.68
C HIS A 345 -38.32 4.90 20.43
N GLU A 346 -38.28 6.01 19.71
CA GLU A 346 -38.55 7.33 20.28
C GLU A 346 -40.05 7.65 20.33
N VAL A 347 -40.49 8.26 21.42
CA VAL A 347 -41.87 8.70 21.60
C VAL A 347 -41.90 10.20 21.83
N LEU A 348 -42.40 10.93 20.85
CA LEU A 348 -42.53 12.38 20.83
C LEU A 348 -43.96 12.78 21.20
N GLU A 349 -44.13 13.58 22.24
CA GLU A 349 -45.43 14.15 22.63
C GLU A 349 -45.44 15.66 22.36
N LEU A 350 -46.26 16.10 21.40
CA LEU A 350 -46.39 17.53 21.09
C LEU A 350 -47.16 18.27 22.19
N ARG A 351 -46.61 19.39 22.66
CA ARG A 351 -47.21 20.22 23.72
C ARG A 351 -47.29 21.68 23.28
N GLY A 352 -48.51 22.20 23.11
CA GLY A 352 -48.73 23.59 22.70
C GLY A 352 -48.45 23.82 21.21
N GLU A 353 -48.01 25.03 20.86
CA GLU A 353 -47.59 25.42 19.50
C GLU A 353 -46.16 24.97 19.15
N GLN A 354 -45.64 23.93 19.81
CA GLN A 354 -44.28 23.45 19.59
C GLN A 354 -44.12 22.82 18.20
N GLU A 355 -43.04 23.19 17.52
CA GLU A 355 -42.49 22.46 16.39
C GLU A 355 -41.45 21.45 16.89
N ALA A 356 -41.37 20.31 16.23
CA ALA A 356 -40.34 19.31 16.47
C ALA A 356 -39.70 18.89 15.14
N VAL A 357 -38.40 18.71 15.14
CA VAL A 357 -37.65 18.23 13.96
C VAL A 357 -37.22 16.80 14.22
N LEU A 358 -37.48 15.91 13.27
CA LEU A 358 -37.09 14.51 13.27
C LEU A 358 -35.98 14.31 12.24
N GLU A 359 -34.91 13.64 12.63
CA GLU A 359 -33.77 13.36 11.75
C GLU A 359 -33.26 11.94 11.98
N VAL A 360 -32.78 11.29 10.91
CA VAL A 360 -32.12 9.98 11.06
C VAL A 360 -30.81 10.13 11.83
N THR A 361 -30.01 11.12 11.42
CA THR A 361 -28.73 11.47 12.01
C THR A 361 -28.40 12.92 11.65
N GLY A 362 -27.65 13.64 12.48
CA GLY A 362 -27.01 14.90 12.09
C GLY A 362 -25.55 14.72 11.67
N SER A 363 -25.13 13.49 11.38
CA SER A 363 -23.87 13.19 10.68
C SER A 363 -24.04 13.25 9.16
N ALA A 364 -22.95 13.11 8.40
CA ALA A 364 -23.00 13.15 6.93
C ALA A 364 -23.87 12.04 6.32
N SER A 365 -23.94 10.86 6.93
CA SER A 365 -24.70 9.72 6.41
C SER A 365 -25.20 8.80 7.52
N TYR A 366 -26.38 8.19 7.33
CA TYR A 366 -26.87 7.13 8.24
C TYR A 366 -26.02 5.86 8.14
N VAL A 367 -26.27 4.91 9.05
CA VAL A 367 -25.60 3.60 9.08
C VAL A 367 -26.47 2.52 8.42
N THR A 368 -25.84 1.46 7.93
CA THR A 368 -26.51 0.29 7.37
C THR A 368 -27.23 -0.53 8.45
N ASN A 369 -28.30 -1.25 8.09
CA ASN A 369 -29.10 -2.12 8.95
C ASN A 369 -29.72 -1.38 10.14
N MET A 370 -30.10 -0.12 9.91
CA MET A 370 -30.69 0.76 10.91
C MET A 370 -32.21 0.63 10.86
N GLN A 371 -32.83 0.57 12.03
CA GLN A 371 -34.29 0.62 12.15
C GLN A 371 -34.69 1.64 13.19
N CYS A 372 -35.42 2.65 12.75
CA CYS A 372 -35.84 3.77 13.57
C CYS A 372 -37.36 3.85 13.61
N THR A 373 -37.90 4.24 14.76
CA THR A 373 -39.33 4.48 14.90
C THR A 373 -39.56 5.69 15.77
N TRP A 374 -40.29 6.67 15.22
CA TRP A 374 -40.78 7.83 15.96
C TRP A 374 -42.29 7.73 16.11
N LYS A 375 -42.77 7.78 17.36
CA LYS A 375 -44.19 7.80 17.69
C LYS A 375 -44.59 9.22 18.05
N ILE A 376 -45.31 9.91 17.18
CA ILE A 376 -45.75 11.28 17.37
C ILE A 376 -47.17 11.27 17.94
N ARG A 377 -47.30 11.69 19.20
CA ARG A 377 -48.59 11.87 19.86
C ARG A 377 -49.04 13.32 19.70
N PRO A 378 -50.19 13.59 19.05
CA PRO A 378 -50.64 14.95 18.78
C PRO A 378 -51.10 15.71 20.03
N GLY A 379 -51.22 15.06 21.19
CA GLY A 379 -51.68 15.71 22.42
C GLY A 379 -53.10 16.27 22.26
N ARG A 380 -53.24 17.60 22.29
CA ARG A 380 -54.50 18.32 22.03
C ARG A 380 -54.58 18.93 20.63
N CYS A 381 -53.61 18.64 19.78
CA CYS A 381 -53.54 19.21 18.45
C CYS A 381 -54.75 18.76 17.60
N LYS A 382 -55.44 19.72 16.96
CA LYS A 382 -56.56 19.41 16.08
C LYS A 382 -56.12 18.91 14.71
N GLN A 383 -54.98 19.36 14.21
CA GLN A 383 -54.44 18.90 12.93
C GLN A 383 -52.92 18.91 12.97
N LEU A 384 -52.35 17.71 12.83
CA LEU A 384 -50.92 17.49 12.84
C LEU A 384 -50.39 17.59 11.41
N GLU A 385 -49.41 18.46 11.16
CA GLU A 385 -48.71 18.55 9.88
C GLU A 385 -47.31 17.96 10.03
N LEU A 386 -46.95 17.04 9.13
CA LEU A 386 -45.61 16.48 9.02
C LEU A 386 -45.08 16.77 7.61
N THR A 387 -43.98 17.51 7.55
CA THR A 387 -43.32 17.96 6.32
C THR A 387 -41.92 17.38 6.26
N PHE A 388 -41.64 16.54 5.27
CA PHE A 388 -40.30 16.06 4.95
C PHE A 388 -39.60 17.08 4.06
N GLU A 389 -38.70 17.85 4.66
CA GLU A 389 -37.97 18.94 4.03
C GLU A 389 -36.83 18.41 3.15
N MET A 390 -36.18 17.33 3.60
CA MET A 390 -35.12 16.63 2.88
C MET A 390 -35.29 15.13 3.04
N VAL A 391 -35.17 14.39 1.94
CA VAL A 391 -35.06 12.93 1.93
C VAL A 391 -33.97 12.57 0.92
N ASP A 392 -32.98 11.83 1.38
CA ASP A 392 -31.82 11.37 0.63
C ASP A 392 -31.43 9.99 1.16
N THR A 393 -32.01 8.97 0.54
CA THR A 393 -31.87 7.56 0.91
C THR A 393 -31.43 6.75 -0.31
N GLU A 394 -30.95 5.52 -0.11
CA GLU A 394 -30.67 4.63 -1.24
C GLU A 394 -31.98 4.31 -1.99
N GLN A 395 -32.01 4.62 -3.28
CA GLN A 395 -33.19 4.46 -4.13
C GLN A 395 -33.62 2.99 -4.21
N ASP A 396 -34.85 2.71 -3.80
CA ASP A 396 -35.53 1.42 -3.81
C ASP A 396 -34.99 0.36 -2.83
N PHE A 397 -34.07 0.74 -1.93
CA PHE A 397 -33.50 -0.15 -0.92
C PHE A 397 -33.73 0.36 0.50
N ASP A 398 -33.56 1.66 0.72
CA ASP A 398 -33.78 2.32 2.01
C ASP A 398 -35.08 3.12 1.97
N PHE A 399 -35.87 3.01 3.03
CA PHE A 399 -37.24 3.53 3.01
C PHE A 399 -37.61 4.33 4.25
N VAL A 400 -38.37 5.39 4.00
CA VAL A 400 -39.11 6.16 5.01
C VAL A 400 -40.60 5.87 4.85
N TYR A 401 -41.25 5.41 5.92
CA TYR A 401 -42.68 5.15 5.95
C TYR A 401 -43.38 6.03 6.98
N VAL A 402 -44.62 6.42 6.67
CA VAL A 402 -45.51 7.06 7.64
C VAL A 402 -46.85 6.34 7.70
N THR A 403 -47.33 6.05 8.89
CA THR A 403 -48.62 5.40 9.12
C THR A 403 -49.31 5.95 10.36
N ASP A 404 -50.63 5.88 10.39
CA ASP A 404 -51.45 6.18 11.57
C ASP A 404 -51.77 4.92 12.40
N LYS A 405 -51.29 3.76 11.95
CA LYS A 405 -51.36 2.48 12.66
C LYS A 405 -50.17 2.34 13.61
N GLU A 406 -50.32 1.47 14.62
CA GLU A 406 -49.24 1.21 15.61
C GLU A 406 -48.04 0.46 15.01
N LYS A 407 -48.24 -0.27 13.91
CA LYS A 407 -47.21 -1.05 13.22
C LYS A 407 -47.21 -0.73 11.72
N LEU A 408 -46.02 -0.83 11.12
CA LEU A 408 -45.82 -0.73 9.68
C LEU A 408 -46.56 -1.86 8.95
N ASP A 409 -47.32 -1.52 7.90
CA ASP A 409 -47.92 -2.51 6.98
C ASP A 409 -46.99 -2.67 5.77
N ARG A 410 -46.41 -3.87 5.60
CA ARG A 410 -45.41 -4.13 4.55
C ARG A 410 -46.01 -4.34 3.16
N ARG A 411 -47.34 -4.23 3.02
CA ARG A 411 -48.00 -4.31 1.71
C ARG A 411 -47.96 -2.94 1.01
N PRO A 412 -47.61 -2.87 -0.28
CA PRO A 412 -47.53 -1.61 -1.01
C PRO A 412 -48.82 -0.78 -0.91
N GLY A 413 -48.67 0.52 -0.66
CA GLY A 413 -49.79 1.47 -0.63
C GLY A 413 -50.71 1.38 0.61
N GLN A 414 -50.35 0.62 1.64
CA GLN A 414 -51.11 0.54 2.89
C GLN A 414 -50.69 1.57 3.95
N ASN A 415 -49.55 2.21 3.76
CA ASN A 415 -49.04 3.29 4.59
C ASN A 415 -49.39 4.65 3.96
N LEU A 416 -49.47 5.70 4.78
CA LEU A 416 -49.81 7.05 4.32
C LEU A 416 -48.73 7.64 3.42
N VAL A 417 -47.48 7.29 3.69
CA VAL A 417 -46.30 7.68 2.92
C VAL A 417 -45.33 6.51 2.85
N GLU A 418 -44.73 6.35 1.68
CA GLU A 418 -43.64 5.43 1.38
C GLU A 418 -42.70 6.20 0.44
N MET A 419 -41.46 6.43 0.88
CA MET A 419 -40.46 7.21 0.16
C MET A 419 -39.12 6.51 0.18
N SER A 420 -38.41 6.61 -0.94
CA SER A 420 -37.04 6.16 -1.11
C SER A 420 -36.34 7.07 -2.13
N GLY A 421 -35.01 7.10 -2.12
CA GLY A 421 -34.22 7.97 -2.99
C GLY A 421 -34.25 9.44 -2.59
N ARG A 422 -34.18 10.31 -3.62
CA ARG A 422 -34.23 11.78 -3.51
C ARG A 422 -35.46 12.34 -4.23
N PRO A 423 -36.60 12.51 -3.55
CA PRO A 423 -37.79 13.10 -4.17
C PRO A 423 -37.53 14.54 -4.62
N ALA A 424 -38.08 14.91 -5.78
CA ALA A 424 -37.85 16.22 -6.40
C ALA A 424 -38.49 17.40 -5.63
N THR A 425 -39.48 17.14 -4.78
CA THR A 425 -40.18 18.15 -3.99
C THR A 425 -40.40 17.65 -2.56
N PRO A 426 -40.38 18.54 -1.55
CA PRO A 426 -40.75 18.20 -0.18
C PRO A 426 -42.11 17.52 -0.09
N LYS A 427 -42.27 16.59 0.85
CA LYS A 427 -43.52 15.84 1.05
C LYS A 427 -44.19 16.29 2.34
N THR A 428 -45.40 16.84 2.23
CA THR A 428 -46.22 17.21 3.39
C THR A 428 -47.45 16.31 3.51
N ILE A 429 -47.77 15.90 4.73
CA ILE A 429 -49.01 15.22 5.07
C ILE A 429 -49.68 15.89 6.27
N THR A 430 -51.00 15.81 6.32
CA THR A 430 -51.80 16.31 7.44
C THR A 430 -52.69 15.21 8.01
N LEU A 431 -52.65 15.05 9.32
CA LEU A 431 -53.46 14.07 10.06
C LEU A 431 -54.54 14.81 10.87
N PRO A 432 -55.79 14.34 10.83
CA PRO A 432 -56.89 14.96 11.57
C PRO A 432 -56.79 14.68 13.08
N GLU A 433 -57.62 15.39 13.86
CA GLU A 433 -57.61 15.37 15.33
C GLU A 433 -57.61 13.94 15.90
N GLY A 434 -56.73 13.72 16.88
CA GLY A 434 -56.65 12.45 17.61
C GLY A 434 -55.91 11.31 16.89
N ARG A 435 -55.49 11.47 15.63
CA ARG A 435 -54.66 10.46 14.92
C ARG A 435 -53.19 10.58 15.35
N MET A 436 -52.60 9.48 15.81
CA MET A 436 -51.15 9.40 16.03
C MET A 436 -50.42 9.21 14.70
N ALA A 437 -49.18 9.70 14.59
CA ALA A 437 -48.30 9.39 13.46
C ALA A 437 -47.16 8.50 13.92
N HIS A 438 -46.87 7.45 13.15
CA HIS A 438 -45.68 6.63 13.32
C HIS A 438 -44.82 6.80 12.07
N VAL A 439 -43.57 7.25 12.27
CA VAL A 439 -42.56 7.35 11.22
C VAL A 439 -41.58 6.21 11.41
N PHE A 440 -41.35 5.43 10.35
CA PHE A 440 -40.37 4.34 10.32
C PHE A 440 -39.29 4.65 9.31
N PHE A 441 -38.03 4.37 9.66
CA PHE A 441 -36.91 4.37 8.72
C PHE A 441 -36.18 3.05 8.82
N GLU A 442 -35.96 2.41 7.67
CA GLU A 442 -35.26 1.14 7.56
C GLU A 442 -34.15 1.28 6.51
N SER A 443 -32.92 0.92 6.86
CA SER A 443 -31.80 0.80 5.91
C SER A 443 -31.30 -0.63 5.74
N ASP A 444 -30.76 -0.93 4.57
CA ASP A 444 -30.21 -2.23 4.21
C ASP A 444 -28.72 -2.38 4.60
N ILE A 445 -28.03 -3.43 4.15
CA ILE A 445 -26.64 -3.74 4.55
C ILE A 445 -25.55 -2.99 3.78
N THR A 446 -25.89 -2.20 2.77
CA THR A 446 -24.97 -1.48 1.88
C THR A 446 -25.36 -0.02 1.73
N ASN A 447 -24.54 0.77 1.00
CA ASN A 447 -24.81 2.12 0.52
C ASN A 447 -25.64 3.06 1.42
N THR A 448 -25.00 4.05 2.03
CA THR A 448 -25.72 5.02 2.86
C THR A 448 -25.71 6.41 2.25
N ALA A 449 -26.70 7.22 2.62
CA ALA A 449 -26.88 8.60 2.18
C ALA A 449 -27.20 9.50 3.39
N ARG A 450 -27.66 10.74 3.16
CA ARG A 450 -27.84 11.73 4.25
C ARG A 450 -29.05 11.46 5.17
N GLY A 451 -29.98 10.61 4.75
CA GLY A 451 -31.18 10.25 5.52
C GLY A 451 -32.34 11.18 5.22
N PHE A 452 -33.09 11.60 6.24
CA PHE A 452 -34.16 12.58 6.07
C PHE A 452 -34.19 13.59 7.22
N THR A 453 -34.75 14.76 6.94
CA THR A 453 -35.14 15.77 7.93
C THR A 453 -36.63 16.05 7.75
N ALA A 454 -37.42 15.85 8.81
CA ALA A 454 -38.85 16.09 8.82
C ALA A 454 -39.24 17.06 9.94
N ARG A 455 -40.05 18.06 9.60
CA ARG A 455 -40.64 18.99 10.55
C ARG A 455 -42.07 18.59 10.88
N CYS A 456 -42.37 18.53 12.17
CA CYS A 456 -43.67 18.23 12.71
C CYS A 456 -44.20 19.46 13.43
N LYS A 457 -45.39 19.95 13.06
CA LYS A 457 -46.02 21.10 13.70
C LYS A 457 -47.50 20.88 13.92
N CYS A 458 -48.04 21.52 14.96
CA CYS A 458 -49.47 21.57 15.17
C CYS A 458 -50.07 22.79 14.45
N LEU A 459 -51.08 22.57 13.59
CA LEU A 459 -51.74 23.66 12.87
C LEU A 459 -52.76 24.42 13.72
N GLU A 460 -53.40 23.74 14.67
CA GLU A 460 -54.35 24.36 15.59
C GLU A 460 -54.27 23.71 16.97
N TRP A 461 -53.85 24.49 17.98
CA TRP A 461 -53.89 24.08 19.37
C TRP A 461 -55.09 24.73 20.08
N PRO A 462 -56.00 23.95 20.71
CA PRO A 462 -57.15 24.51 21.38
C PRO A 462 -56.72 25.30 22.63
N VAL A 463 -56.94 26.61 22.59
CA VAL A 463 -56.74 27.51 23.74
C VAL A 463 -57.80 27.16 24.79
N LEU A 464 -57.36 26.68 25.96
CA LEU A 464 -58.25 26.56 27.11
C LEU A 464 -58.73 27.96 27.51
N SER A 465 -60.01 28.25 27.32
CA SER A 465 -60.61 29.46 27.89
C SER A 465 -60.44 29.40 29.42
N PRO A 466 -59.92 30.44 30.09
CA PRO A 466 -59.86 30.44 31.54
C PRO A 466 -61.29 30.37 32.09
N ARG A 467 -61.58 29.35 32.91
CA ARG A 467 -62.85 29.27 33.65
C ARG A 467 -63.06 30.59 34.40
N PRO A 468 -64.25 31.23 34.36
CA PRO A 468 -64.50 32.42 35.14
C PRO A 468 -64.43 32.08 36.63
N GLY A 469 -63.56 32.79 37.35
CA GLY A 469 -63.71 33.05 38.79
C GLY A 469 -63.53 31.87 39.75
N ARG A 470 -62.29 31.53 40.07
CA ARG A 470 -61.92 31.34 41.49
C ARG A 470 -60.78 32.29 41.82
N ARG A 471 -61.08 33.28 42.67
CA ARG A 471 -60.07 34.13 43.31
C ARG A 471 -59.01 33.23 43.96
N PRO A 472 -57.71 33.44 43.72
CA PRO A 472 -56.68 32.88 44.57
C PRO A 472 -56.81 33.54 45.95
N SER A 473 -56.96 32.74 47.00
CA SER A 473 -56.71 33.18 48.37
C SER A 473 -55.24 33.59 48.52
N PRO A 474 -54.90 34.58 49.37
CA PRO A 474 -53.52 35.04 49.52
C PRO A 474 -52.64 33.91 50.06
N ARG A 475 -51.48 33.67 49.42
CA ARG A 475 -50.44 32.82 50.01
C ARG A 475 -49.87 33.51 51.25
N PRO A 476 -49.69 32.81 52.38
CA PRO A 476 -48.90 33.32 53.50
C PRO A 476 -47.43 33.49 53.04
N GLY A 477 -46.80 34.59 53.44
CA GLY A 477 -45.40 34.88 53.13
C GLY A 477 -44.42 33.85 53.72
N PRO A 478 -43.17 33.81 53.22
CA PRO A 478 -42.16 32.88 53.70
C PRO A 478 -41.77 33.20 55.14
N ARG A 479 -41.73 32.16 56.00
CA ARG A 479 -41.13 32.25 57.33
C ARG A 479 -39.59 32.27 57.21
N PRO A 480 -38.87 33.03 58.05
CA PRO A 480 -37.41 33.00 58.08
C PRO A 480 -36.92 31.64 58.58
N ILE A 481 -35.89 31.10 57.93
CA ILE A 481 -35.15 29.94 58.43
C ILE A 481 -34.03 30.48 59.33
N GLU A 482 -34.01 30.03 60.58
CA GLU A 482 -32.98 30.30 61.57
C GLU A 482 -31.66 29.60 61.22
N VAL A 483 -30.55 30.31 61.42
CA VAL A 483 -29.17 29.82 61.30
C VAL A 483 -28.62 29.59 62.70
N PRO A 484 -28.07 28.40 63.05
CA PRO A 484 -27.20 28.25 64.20
C PRO A 484 -25.73 28.51 63.81
N SER A 485 -25.11 29.32 64.65
CA SER A 485 -23.76 29.89 64.58
C SER A 485 -22.61 28.91 64.89
N MET A 486 -21.44 29.28 64.37
CA MET A 486 -20.10 28.67 64.45
C MET A 486 -19.47 28.58 65.86
N GLY A 487 -18.42 27.76 65.98
CA GLY A 487 -17.33 27.93 66.97
C GLY A 487 -16.14 26.99 66.68
N LEU A 488 -15.10 27.44 65.96
CA LEU A 488 -13.75 27.88 66.44
C LEU A 488 -12.88 26.70 66.96
N GLY A 489 -11.63 26.44 66.56
CA GLY A 489 -10.56 27.08 65.77
C GLY A 489 -9.34 26.13 65.85
N PRO A 490 -8.07 26.57 65.97
CA PRO A 490 -7.23 27.38 65.06
C PRO A 490 -5.85 26.64 64.82
N PRO A 491 -4.68 27.28 64.53
CA PRO A 491 -4.29 27.86 63.23
C PRO A 491 -2.79 27.63 62.81
N ILE A 492 -2.40 28.14 61.61
CA ILE A 492 -1.11 28.77 61.19
C ILE A 492 0.15 27.83 61.15
N SER A 493 1.07 27.80 60.17
CA SER A 493 1.98 28.83 59.64
C SER A 493 2.88 28.23 58.52
N VAL A 494 3.53 29.09 57.73
CA VAL A 494 4.45 28.77 56.62
C VAL A 494 5.94 28.85 57.05
N LEU A 495 6.79 28.08 56.33
CA LEU A 495 8.28 28.15 56.13
C LEU A 495 9.20 27.32 57.07
N PRO A 496 10.43 26.90 56.66
CA PRO A 496 11.04 26.69 55.33
C PRO A 496 11.84 25.35 55.17
N SER A 497 12.44 25.19 53.99
CA SER A 497 13.41 24.19 53.50
C SER A 497 14.47 23.62 54.45
N ARG A 498 14.79 22.31 54.34
CA ARG A 498 16.06 21.77 53.76
C ARG A 498 16.23 20.25 53.93
N THR A 499 16.79 19.66 52.86
CA THR A 499 17.76 18.54 52.77
C THR A 499 17.38 17.13 53.23
N GLY A 500 17.56 16.17 52.32
CA GLY A 500 17.97 14.82 52.67
C GLY A 500 17.52 13.74 51.68
N ARG A 501 18.45 13.27 50.84
CA ARG A 501 18.40 12.13 49.90
C ARG A 501 17.69 10.88 50.47
N TYR A 502 17.11 10.03 49.60
CA TYR A 502 17.72 8.77 49.13
C TYR A 502 16.86 8.09 48.04
N ASP A 503 17.56 7.37 47.16
CA ASP A 503 17.20 6.85 45.85
C ASP A 503 16.02 5.86 45.78
N TYR A 504 15.34 5.83 44.62
CA TYR A 504 14.54 4.68 44.18
C TYR A 504 15.10 4.09 42.88
N ARG A 505 15.58 2.84 43.00
CA ARG A 505 15.73 1.88 41.91
C ARG A 505 14.32 1.46 41.45
N ALA A 506 14.07 1.53 40.14
CA ALA A 506 12.89 0.97 39.50
C ALA A 506 13.19 -0.46 39.01
N THR A 507 12.34 -1.41 39.38
CA THR A 507 12.19 -2.71 38.69
C THR A 507 10.72 -2.95 38.39
N ALA A 508 10.48 -3.35 37.15
CA ALA A 508 9.20 -3.52 36.48
C ALA A 508 8.45 -4.81 36.88
N SER A 509 7.14 -4.83 36.62
CA SER A 509 6.32 -6.00 36.22
C SER A 509 4.90 -5.55 35.80
N PRO A 510 4.19 -6.31 34.96
CA PRO A 510 3.51 -5.74 33.79
C PRO A 510 1.97 -5.84 33.78
N SER A 511 1.41 -5.08 32.83
CA SER A 511 0.01 -4.99 32.39
C SER A 511 -0.47 -6.19 31.54
N PRO A 512 -1.78 -6.44 31.45
CA PRO A 512 -2.36 -7.42 30.54
C PRO A 512 -2.74 -6.80 29.17
N SER A 513 -2.52 -7.56 28.11
CA SER A 513 -2.88 -7.24 26.70
C SER A 513 -4.29 -7.73 26.33
N PRO A 514 -4.91 -7.17 25.26
CA PRO A 514 -6.25 -7.52 24.81
C PRO A 514 -6.28 -8.67 23.79
N LEU A 515 -7.40 -9.41 23.77
CA LEU A 515 -7.69 -10.55 22.89
C LEU A 515 -8.24 -10.12 21.52
N LEU A 516 -7.72 -10.75 20.47
CA LEU A 516 -8.20 -10.71 19.08
C LEU A 516 -9.27 -11.78 18.85
N TYR A 517 -10.32 -11.43 18.11
CA TYR A 517 -11.35 -12.34 17.59
C TYR A 517 -10.90 -12.90 16.23
N GLY A 518 -10.83 -14.23 16.10
CA GLY A 518 -10.66 -14.97 14.86
C GLY A 518 -11.95 -15.67 14.42
N SER A 519 -12.13 -15.80 13.11
CA SER A 519 -13.26 -16.44 12.43
C SER A 519 -13.41 -17.94 12.73
N PRO A 520 -14.61 -18.54 12.62
CA PRO A 520 -14.79 -19.99 12.77
C PRO A 520 -14.79 -20.72 11.41
N GLY A 521 -14.05 -21.82 11.34
CA GLY A 521 -14.16 -22.83 10.29
C GLY A 521 -13.63 -24.18 10.80
N LEU A 522 -14.52 -25.16 10.97
CA LEU A 522 -14.30 -26.59 11.30
C LEU A 522 -15.66 -27.29 10.98
N SER A 523 -15.79 -28.47 10.36
CA SER A 523 -14.94 -29.68 10.25
C SER A 523 -15.33 -30.54 9.02
N PRO A 524 -14.66 -31.69 8.77
CA PRO A 524 -15.23 -32.98 9.20
C PRO A 524 -14.24 -33.91 9.92
N GLY A 525 -14.79 -34.94 10.58
CA GLY A 525 -14.19 -35.75 11.66
C GLY A 525 -13.25 -36.91 11.30
N PRO A 526 -12.93 -37.77 12.29
CA PRO A 526 -11.67 -38.52 12.33
C PRO A 526 -11.77 -39.99 11.89
N GLY A 527 -10.64 -40.50 11.36
CA GLY A 527 -10.36 -41.92 11.14
C GLY A 527 -9.10 -42.35 11.90
N VAL A 528 -9.27 -43.42 12.67
CA VAL A 528 -8.40 -44.14 13.60
C VAL A 528 -7.04 -44.60 13.01
N ALA A 529 -5.95 -44.52 13.80
CA ALA A 529 -5.13 -45.68 14.22
C ALA A 529 -3.60 -45.42 14.38
N LEU A 530 -3.14 -45.66 15.62
CA LEU A 530 -1.88 -46.31 16.04
C LEU A 530 -0.54 -45.54 16.01
N ALA A 531 0.02 -45.39 17.21
CA ALA A 531 1.42 -45.09 17.56
C ALA A 531 2.09 -46.39 18.11
N PRO A 532 3.35 -46.40 18.65
CA PRO A 532 4.48 -45.48 18.51
C PRO A 532 5.90 -46.16 18.39
N SER A 533 6.92 -45.31 18.16
CA SER A 533 8.28 -45.30 18.78
C SER A 533 9.40 -46.27 18.32
N PRO A 534 10.70 -45.99 18.62
CA PRO A 534 11.43 -44.71 18.57
C PRO A 534 12.82 -44.81 17.89
N SER A 535 13.49 -43.65 17.79
CA SER A 535 14.87 -43.39 17.39
C SER A 535 15.94 -44.09 18.25
N PRO A 536 17.22 -44.13 17.79
CA PRO A 536 18.21 -43.24 18.42
C PRO A 536 19.29 -42.66 17.47
N SER A 537 19.82 -41.49 17.85
CA SER A 537 21.09 -40.86 17.39
C SER A 537 22.28 -41.35 18.25
N PRO A 538 23.59 -40.93 18.09
CA PRO A 538 24.32 -40.20 17.03
C PRO A 538 25.71 -40.81 16.60
N SER A 539 26.34 -40.26 15.53
CA SER A 539 27.78 -40.08 15.14
C SER A 539 28.93 -41.00 15.66
N PRO A 540 30.03 -41.32 14.89
CA PRO A 540 31.03 -40.34 14.41
C PRO A 540 31.74 -40.63 13.04
N SER A 541 32.54 -39.66 12.58
CA SER A 541 33.32 -39.58 11.32
C SER A 541 34.69 -40.36 11.36
N PRO A 542 35.65 -40.22 10.39
CA PRO A 542 36.12 -41.34 9.55
C PRO A 542 37.63 -41.63 9.62
N ALA A 543 38.09 -42.76 9.02
CA ALA A 543 39.50 -43.00 8.66
C ALA A 543 39.66 -44.24 7.72
N PRO A 544 40.80 -44.41 7.02
CA PRO A 544 40.83 -44.75 5.60
C PRO A 544 41.44 -46.13 5.27
N THR A 545 41.27 -46.59 4.02
CA THR A 545 42.03 -47.68 3.33
C THR A 545 41.32 -47.95 1.99
N ALA A 546 41.89 -48.47 0.92
CA ALA A 546 43.24 -48.53 0.39
C ALA A 546 43.10 -48.91 -1.10
N SER A 547 44.07 -48.45 -1.88
CA SER A 547 44.33 -48.76 -3.28
C SER A 547 44.27 -50.25 -3.62
N VAL A 548 43.65 -50.60 -4.75
CA VAL A 548 44.02 -51.79 -5.53
C VAL A 548 44.14 -51.39 -7.01
N ARG A 549 45.39 -51.46 -7.51
CA ARG A 549 45.75 -51.42 -8.93
C ARG A 549 45.42 -52.77 -9.55
N LEU A 550 44.76 -52.78 -10.70
CA LEU A 550 44.75 -53.92 -11.63
C LEU A 550 45.49 -53.52 -12.90
N ARG A 551 46.70 -54.08 -13.05
CA ARG A 551 47.44 -54.16 -14.32
C ARG A 551 46.90 -55.36 -15.09
N LEU A 552 46.47 -55.14 -16.33
CA LEU A 552 46.53 -56.15 -17.39
C LEU A 552 47.15 -55.46 -18.60
N GLY A 553 48.34 -55.93 -18.98
CA GLY A 553 48.98 -55.59 -20.23
C GLY A 553 49.34 -56.89 -20.93
N LEU A 554 48.99 -57.01 -22.20
CA LEU A 554 49.62 -57.90 -23.17
C LEU A 554 49.47 -57.27 -24.57
N GLY A 555 50.57 -56.66 -25.04
CA GLY A 555 51.29 -57.01 -26.27
C GLY A 555 50.70 -56.69 -27.65
N PRO A 556 51.55 -56.42 -28.66
CA PRO A 556 51.20 -55.63 -29.85
C PRO A 556 50.99 -56.47 -31.12
N ALA A 557 50.34 -55.89 -32.13
CA ALA A 557 50.44 -56.33 -33.52
C ALA A 557 50.53 -55.14 -34.47
N THR A 558 51.58 -55.16 -35.26
CA THR A 558 51.93 -54.33 -36.42
C THR A 558 50.91 -54.44 -37.55
N GLY A 559 50.72 -53.35 -38.30
CA GLY A 559 49.98 -53.28 -39.56
C GLY A 559 49.71 -51.83 -39.95
#